data_AF-A0A958SJE2-F1
#
_entry.id   AF-A0A958SJE2-F1
#
_cell.length_a   1.000
_cell.length_b   1.000
_cell.length_c   1.000
_cell.angle_alpha   90.00
_cell.angle_beta   90.00
_cell.angle_gamma   90.00
#
_symmetry.space_group_name_H-M   'P 1'
#
loop_
_entity.id
_entity.type
_entity.pdbx_description
1 polymer ?
#
loop_
_entity_poly.entity_id
_entity_poly.type
_entity_poly.pdbx_seq_one_letter_code
_entity_poly.pdbx_strand_id
1 'polypeptide(L)'
;IHPRDLFRFGCQTNASSLVIAHNHPNASPVPSESDLKLTSRLVEAGNLMQIPVVDHLILSRHSYLSFRDLGWIEAGKRNQSLFHGYK
;
A
#
# COMPACT_ATOMS: atom_id res chain seq x y z
N ILE A 1 2.59 7.61 9.80
CA ILE A 1 3.49 7.67 8.61
C ILE A 1 2.91 8.66 7.61
N HIS A 2 3.75 9.48 6.97
CA HIS A 2 3.33 10.40 5.91
C HIS A 2 3.92 9.98 4.55
N PRO A 3 3.16 10.06 3.45
CA PRO A 3 3.67 9.75 2.11
C PRO A 3 4.98 10.46 1.77
N ARG A 4 5.12 11.75 2.11
CA ARG A 4 6.33 12.54 1.79
C ARG A 4 7.63 11.91 2.29
N ASP A 5 7.60 11.24 3.45
CA ASP A 5 8.81 10.67 4.03
C ASP A 5 9.21 9.39 3.30
N LEU A 6 8.24 8.57 2.90
CA LEU A 6 8.44 7.37 2.09
C LEU A 6 8.94 7.72 0.69
N PHE A 7 8.31 8.71 0.03
CA PHE A 7 8.72 9.12 -1.32
C PHE A 7 10.04 9.89 -1.33
N ARG A 8 10.36 10.67 -0.29
CA ARG A 8 11.71 11.24 -0.14
C ARG A 8 12.77 10.14 -0.15
N PHE A 9 12.56 9.09 0.63
CA PHE A 9 13.47 7.94 0.66
C PHE A 9 13.51 7.18 -0.67
N GLY A 10 12.35 6.95 -1.30
CA GLY A 10 12.27 6.33 -2.62
C GLY A 10 13.07 7.11 -3.68
N CYS A 11 12.93 8.43 -3.73
CA CYS A 11 13.70 9.27 -4.63
C CYS A 11 15.20 9.23 -4.32
N GLN A 12 15.60 9.31 -3.05
CA GLN A 12 17.01 9.27 -2.63
C GLN A 12 17.70 7.95 -2.97
N THR A 13 16.93 6.86 -3.05
CA THR A 13 17.44 5.51 -3.35
C THR A 13 17.24 5.10 -4.81
N ASN A 14 16.74 5.99 -5.66
CA ASN A 14 16.36 5.69 -7.05
C ASN A 14 15.44 4.46 -7.15
N ALA A 15 14.50 4.33 -6.20
CA ALA A 15 13.58 3.20 -6.16
C ALA A 15 12.68 3.20 -7.40
N SER A 16 12.60 2.06 -8.09
CA SER A 16 11.68 1.87 -9.21
C SER A 16 10.23 1.67 -8.76
N SER A 17 10.02 1.24 -7.52
CA SER A 17 8.71 0.97 -6.91
C SER A 17 8.84 0.80 -5.39
N LEU A 18 7.71 0.79 -4.68
CA LEU A 18 7.65 0.54 -3.24
C LEU A 18 6.75 -0.66 -2.93
N VAL A 19 7.20 -1.49 -1.99
CA VAL A 19 6.34 -2.40 -1.22
C VAL A 19 6.34 -1.89 0.21
N ILE A 20 5.15 -1.80 0.81
CA ILE A 20 4.99 -1.37 2.19
C ILE A 20 4.57 -2.58 3.01
N ALA A 21 5.06 -2.68 4.25
CA ALA A 21 4.61 -3.69 5.18
C ALA A 21 4.49 -3.13 6.60
N HIS A 22 3.47 -3.58 7.32
CA HIS A 22 3.39 -3.38 8.77
C HIS A 22 2.89 -4.64 9.48
N ASN A 23 3.19 -4.71 10.77
CA ASN A 23 2.86 -5.87 11.59
C ASN A 23 1.57 -5.60 12.38
N HIS A 24 0.71 -6.61 12.45
CA HIS A 24 -0.37 -6.77 13.43
C HIS A 24 0.07 -7.84 14.44
N PRO A 25 0.81 -7.49 15.51
CA PRO A 25 1.53 -8.47 16.35
C PRO A 25 0.62 -9.48 17.06
N ASN A 26 -0.61 -9.07 17.37
CA ASN A 26 -1.56 -9.82 18.21
C ASN A 26 -2.90 -10.09 17.52
N ALA A 27 -3.03 -9.75 16.24
CA ALA A 27 -4.31 -9.76 15.54
C ALA A 27 -4.23 -10.48 14.19
N SER A 28 -5.40 -10.73 13.62
CA SER A 28 -5.56 -11.12 12.23
C SER A 28 -4.91 -10.07 11.30
N PRO A 29 -4.39 -10.46 10.12
CA PRO A 29 -3.86 -9.52 9.14
C PRO A 29 -4.96 -8.70 8.44
N VAL A 30 -6.20 -8.72 8.96
CA VAL A 30 -7.31 -7.89 8.48
C VAL A 30 -6.94 -6.41 8.65
N PRO A 31 -7.03 -5.61 7.58
CA PRO A 31 -6.72 -4.19 7.61
C PRO A 31 -7.75 -3.40 8.42
N SER A 32 -7.25 -2.40 9.14
CA SER A 32 -8.09 -1.35 9.71
C SER A 32 -8.51 -0.33 8.64
N GLU A 33 -9.53 0.48 8.94
CA GLU A 33 -9.91 1.61 8.08
C GLU A 33 -8.75 2.59 7.85
N SER A 34 -7.90 2.78 8.87
CA SER A 34 -6.68 3.58 8.74
C SER A 34 -5.67 2.98 7.77
N ASP A 35 -5.53 1.65 7.72
CA ASP A 35 -4.65 0.98 6.77
C ASP A 35 -5.14 1.18 5.35
N LEU A 36 -6.46 1.02 5.12
CA LEU A 36 -7.08 1.26 3.81
C LEU A 36 -6.85 2.70 3.34
N LYS A 37 -7.16 3.69 4.19
CA LYS A 37 -6.96 5.12 3.89
C LYS A 37 -5.50 5.47 3.63
N LEU A 38 -4.58 4.94 4.43
CA LEU A 38 -3.15 5.16 4.25
C LEU A 38 -2.69 4.57 2.90
N THR A 39 -3.12 3.35 2.59
CA THR A 39 -2.76 2.67 1.34
C THR A 39 -3.23 3.45 0.12
N SER A 40 -4.49 3.92 0.11
CA SER A 40 -5.03 4.75 -0.99
C SER A 40 -4.14 5.96 -1.25
N ARG A 41 -3.80 6.70 -0.19
CA ARG A 41 -2.97 7.90 -0.28
C ARG A 41 -1.56 7.60 -0.78
N LEU A 42 -0.99 6.45 -0.41
CA LEU A 42 0.34 6.04 -0.85
C LEU A 42 0.34 5.60 -2.31
N VAL A 43 -0.68 4.88 -2.75
CA VAL A 43 -0.87 4.50 -4.16
C VAL A 43 -1.04 5.75 -5.03
N GLU A 44 -1.92 6.68 -4.62
CA GLU A 44 -2.11 7.97 -5.32
C GLU A 44 -0.82 8.77 -5.42
N ALA A 45 -0.08 8.90 -4.31
CA ALA A 45 1.21 9.59 -4.29
C ALA A 45 2.25 8.87 -5.16
N GLY A 46 2.29 7.54 -5.16
CA GLY A 46 3.22 6.76 -5.99
C GLY A 46 2.97 6.95 -7.48
N ASN A 47 1.70 7.01 -7.88
CA ASN A 47 1.31 7.32 -9.25
C ASN A 47 1.75 8.74 -9.67
N LEU A 48 1.59 9.73 -8.78
CA LEU A 48 2.04 11.10 -9.05
C LEU A 48 3.57 11.20 -9.17
N MET A 49 4.28 10.52 -8.26
CA MET A 49 5.74 10.58 -8.17
C MET A 49 6.45 9.66 -9.17
N GLN A 50 5.71 8.85 -9.95
CA GLN A 50 6.27 7.82 -10.84
C GLN A 50 7.10 6.76 -10.09
N ILE A 51 6.74 6.50 -8.83
CA ILE A 51 7.31 5.42 -8.00
C ILE A 51 6.11 4.61 -7.49
N PRO A 52 5.60 3.64 -8.26
CA PRO A 52 4.37 2.94 -7.91
C PRO A 52 4.52 2.15 -6.60
N VAL A 53 3.48 2.19 -5.77
CA VAL A 53 3.32 1.22 -4.68
C VAL A 53 2.75 -0.06 -5.30
N VAL A 54 3.51 -1.14 -5.29
CA VAL A 54 3.14 -2.39 -5.98
C VAL A 54 2.50 -3.41 -5.05
N ASP A 55 2.65 -3.27 -3.74
CA ASP A 55 1.91 -4.03 -2.74
C ASP A 55 1.93 -3.35 -1.35
N HIS A 56 0.96 -3.72 -0.52
CA HIS A 56 0.95 -3.45 0.91
C HIS A 56 0.67 -4.77 1.66
N LEU A 57 1.63 -5.19 2.47
CA LEU A 57 1.57 -6.42 3.26
C LEU A 57 1.22 -6.13 4.72
N ILE A 58 0.16 -6.76 5.23
CA ILE A 58 -0.12 -6.79 6.67
C ILE A 58 0.32 -8.15 7.20
N LEU A 59 1.31 -8.15 8.07
CA LEU A 59 1.92 -9.36 8.62
C LEU A 59 1.36 -9.66 10.01
N SER A 60 0.95 -10.90 10.25
CA SER A 60 0.60 -11.41 11.57
C SER A 60 1.49 -12.58 11.95
N ARG A 61 1.31 -13.15 13.15
CA ARG A 61 2.14 -14.25 13.65
C ARG A 61 2.14 -15.50 12.77
N HIS A 62 1.01 -15.82 12.13
CA HIS A 62 0.82 -17.07 11.39
C HIS A 62 0.25 -16.89 9.98
N SER A 63 0.03 -15.64 9.55
CA SER A 63 -0.50 -15.35 8.21
C SER A 63 -0.15 -13.93 7.80
N TYR A 64 -0.38 -13.62 6.54
CA TYR A 64 -0.29 -12.27 6.00
C TYR A 64 -1.50 -11.97 5.11
N LEU A 65 -1.68 -10.69 4.78
CA LEU A 65 -2.60 -10.22 3.77
C LEU A 65 -1.85 -9.33 2.80
N SER A 66 -1.98 -9.60 1.50
CA SER A 66 -1.45 -8.76 0.42
C SER A 66 -2.60 -7.98 -0.21
N PHE A 67 -2.47 -6.67 -0.28
CA PHE A 67 -3.44 -5.80 -0.96
C PHE A 67 -3.44 -6.07 -2.46
N ARG A 68 -2.31 -6.48 -3.04
CA ARG A 68 -2.23 -6.90 -4.43
C ARG A 68 -2.97 -8.21 -4.69
N ASP A 69 -2.81 -9.22 -3.83
CA ASP A 69 -3.51 -10.51 -3.98
C ASP A 69 -5.04 -10.34 -3.89
N LEU A 70 -5.50 -9.35 -3.12
CA LEU A 70 -6.92 -8.97 -3.03
C LEU A 70 -7.41 -8.08 -4.19
N GLY A 71 -6.52 -7.68 -5.11
CA GLY A 71 -6.86 -6.80 -6.23
C GLY A 71 -7.08 -5.33 -5.85
N TRP A 72 -6.71 -4.91 -4.64
CA TRP A 72 -6.86 -3.52 -4.18
C TRP A 72 -5.70 -2.62 -4.61
N ILE A 73 -4.59 -3.21 -5.04
CA ILE A 73 -3.49 -2.52 -5.71
C ILE A 73 -3.28 -3.21 -7.06
N GLU A 74 -3.41 -2.45 -8.16
CA GLU A 74 -3.02 -2.91 -9.48
C GLU A 74 -1.78 -2.14 -9.96
N ALA A 75 -0.65 -2.85 -10.08
CA ALA A 75 0.56 -2.27 -10.65
C ALA A 75 0.38 -2.03 -12.16
N GLY A 76 0.59 -0.79 -12.61
CA GLY A 76 0.74 -0.47 -14.04
C GLY A 76 -0.56 -0.14 -14.80
N LYS A 77 -1.72 -0.10 -14.16
CA LYS A 77 -2.94 0.46 -14.78
C LYS A 77 -3.22 1.87 -14.27
N ARG A 78 -3.49 2.81 -15.19
CA ARG A 78 -4.11 4.11 -14.86
C ARG A 78 -5.55 3.84 -14.39
N ASN A 79 -5.77 3.54 -13.11
CA ASN A 79 -7.10 3.12 -12.66
C ASN A 79 -7.86 4.20 -11.88
N GLN A 80 -9.08 4.42 -12.36
CA GLN A 80 -10.20 5.01 -11.65
C GLN A 80 -10.52 4.17 -10.40
N SER A 81 -10.68 4.85 -9.26
CA SER A 81 -11.45 4.44 -8.08
C SER A 81 -11.17 3.02 -7.51
N LEU A 82 -10.38 2.96 -6.44
CA LEU A 82 -9.89 1.70 -5.84
C LEU A 82 -10.84 0.99 -4.85
N PHE A 83 -12.03 1.54 -4.51
CA PHE A 83 -12.79 1.04 -3.34
C PHE A 83 -14.32 0.97 -3.48
N HIS A 84 -14.88 0.79 -4.68
CA HIS A 84 -16.35 0.84 -4.88
C HIS A 84 -17.18 -0.36 -4.33
N GLY A 85 -16.65 -1.18 -3.41
CA GLY A 85 -17.31 -2.42 -2.99
C GLY A 85 -17.25 -2.80 -1.51
N TYR A 86 -16.59 -2.04 -0.64
CA TYR A 86 -16.56 -2.35 0.80
C TYR A 86 -17.56 -1.45 1.54
N LYS A 87 -18.72 -2.03 1.88
CA LYS A 87 -19.61 -1.56 2.95
C LYS A 87 -19.36 -2.38 4.21
#